data_AF-A0A2S2Q6T7-F1
#
_entry.id   AF-A0A2S2Q6T7-F1
#
_cell.length_a   1.000
_cell.length_b   1.000
_cell.length_c   1.000
_cell.angle_alpha   90.00
_cell.angle_beta   90.00
_cell.angle_gamma   90.00
#
_symmetry.space_group_name_H-M   'P 1'
#
loop_
_entity.id
_entity.type
_entity.pdbx_description
1 polymer ?
#
loop_
_entity_poly.entity_id
_entity_poly.type
_entity_poly.pdbx_seq_one_letter_code
_entity_poly.pdbx_strand_id
1 'polypeptide(L)'
;MNGMNEVFQLIHKEFKSDNMIDSWLFISSPWPICIILTVYLTFVLKLGPTFMKTREPINIKYIMLFYNLMQVVFNSYILVYQFITPELPSYLWNYSCYPDSTGTKNYITQELHKASWYFSVSKIMDLFDTVSIL
;
A
#
# COMPACT_ATOMS: atom_id res chain seq x y z
N MET A 1 20.20 23.79 16.08
CA MET A 1 20.13 23.45 14.63
C MET A 1 20.78 22.09 14.28
N ASN A 2 21.04 21.17 15.24
CA ASN A 2 21.62 19.84 14.93
C ASN A 2 20.59 18.69 14.89
N GLY A 3 19.52 18.74 15.68
CA GLY A 3 18.57 17.61 15.77
C GLY A 3 17.78 17.32 14.49
N MET A 4 17.44 18.34 13.70
CA MET A 4 16.68 18.14 12.45
C MET A 4 17.52 17.45 11.36
N ASN A 5 18.83 17.73 11.32
CA ASN A 5 19.74 17.11 10.38
C ASN A 5 20.00 15.64 10.77
N GLU A 6 20.10 15.33 12.06
CA GLU A 6 20.24 13.94 12.52
C GLU A 6 18.97 13.13 12.27
N VAL A 7 17.79 13.69 12.52
CA VAL A 7 16.51 13.06 12.18
C VAL A 7 16.42 12.81 10.68
N PHE A 8 16.82 13.78 9.85
CA PHE A 8 16.81 13.60 8.40
C PHE A 8 17.79 12.52 7.94
N GLN A 9 18.97 12.44 8.54
CA GLN A 9 19.96 11.38 8.26
C GLN A 9 19.50 10.00 8.73
N LEU A 10 18.82 9.92 9.88
CA LEU A 10 18.21 8.68 10.37
C LEU A 10 17.09 8.21 9.45
N ILE A 11 16.21 9.11 9.04
CA ILE A 11 15.17 8.82 8.05
C ILE A 11 15.82 8.33 6.75
N HIS A 12 16.82 9.03 6.23
CA HIS A 12 17.48 8.63 4.98
C HIS A 12 18.19 7.28 5.08
N LYS A 13 18.73 6.94 6.26
CA LYS A 13 19.37 5.65 6.54
C LYS A 13 18.36 4.50 6.63
N GLU A 14 17.17 4.72 7.17
CA GLU A 14 16.07 3.75 7.17
C GLU A 14 15.47 3.59 5.76
N PHE A 15 15.37 4.67 5.00
CA PHE A 15 15.00 4.67 3.58
C PHE A 15 16.13 4.21 2.65
N LYS A 16 17.06 3.38 3.14
CA LYS A 16 18.13 2.84 2.29
C LYS A 16 17.51 2.09 1.12
N SER A 17 17.54 2.72 -0.04
CA SER A 17 16.93 2.22 -1.26
C SER A 17 17.59 0.91 -1.66
N ASP A 18 16.81 -0.16 -1.66
CA ASP A 18 17.22 -1.41 -2.27
C ASP A 18 16.98 -1.27 -3.78
N ASN A 19 18.07 -1.26 -4.56
CA ASN A 19 18.07 -0.98 -6.01
C ASN A 19 17.08 -1.86 -6.79
N MET A 20 16.64 -2.99 -6.24
CA MET A 20 15.66 -3.88 -6.86
C MET A 20 14.21 -3.35 -6.81
N ILE A 21 13.82 -2.62 -5.76
CA ILE A 21 12.44 -2.14 -5.56
C ILE A 21 12.24 -0.71 -6.08
N ASP A 22 13.34 0.03 -6.24
CA ASP A 22 13.34 1.42 -6.68
C ASP A 22 12.77 1.61 -8.11
N SER A 23 12.65 0.51 -8.87
CA SER A 23 12.03 0.50 -10.21
C SER A 23 10.50 0.42 -10.20
N TRP A 24 9.88 0.13 -9.05
CA TRP A 24 8.43 -0.07 -8.97
C TRP A 24 7.69 1.20 -8.58
N LEU A 25 6.59 1.42 -9.31
CA LEU A 25 5.71 2.57 -9.13
C LEU A 25 5.23 2.64 -7.66
N PHE A 26 5.33 3.84 -7.08
CA PHE A 26 4.97 4.21 -5.71
C PHE A 26 5.92 3.79 -4.58
N ILE A 27 6.99 3.03 -4.84
CA ILE A 27 7.95 2.63 -3.78
C ILE A 27 9.22 3.48 -3.78
N SER A 28 9.63 4.01 -4.94
CA SER A 28 10.87 4.81 -5.05
C SER A 28 10.90 6.06 -4.19
N SER A 29 9.72 6.58 -3.84
CA SER A 29 9.59 7.74 -2.99
C SER A 29 8.25 7.73 -2.26
N PRO A 30 8.19 8.20 -1.00
CA PRO A 30 6.92 8.39 -0.30
C PRO A 30 6.11 9.58 -0.86
N TRP A 31 6.76 10.50 -1.58
CA TRP A 31 6.12 11.73 -2.07
C TRP A 31 4.94 11.49 -3.04
N PRO A 32 5.03 10.61 -4.06
CA PRO A 32 3.89 10.25 -4.91
C PRO A 32 2.64 9.81 -4.14
N ILE A 33 2.79 8.96 -3.12
CA ILE A 33 1.66 8.48 -2.30
C ILE A 33 1.07 9.65 -1.50
N CYS A 34 1.91 10.47 -0.87
CA CYS A 34 1.44 11.65 -0.12
C CYS A 34 0.66 12.64 -1.01
N ILE A 35 1.10 12.85 -2.25
CA ILE A 35 0.40 13.72 -3.21
C ILE A 35 -0.97 13.13 -3.55
N ILE A 36 -1.02 11.83 -3.90
CA ILE A 36 -2.28 11.14 -4.21
C ILE A 36 -3.27 11.26 -3.03
N LEU A 37 -2.82 11.00 -1.81
CA LEU A 37 -3.66 11.13 -0.61
C LEU A 37 -4.17 12.55 -0.39
N THR A 38 -3.31 13.56 -0.59
CA THR A 38 -3.69 14.97 -0.42
C THR A 38 -4.74 15.40 -1.45
N VAL A 39 -4.55 15.03 -2.71
CA VAL A 39 -5.51 15.28 -3.79
C VAL A 39 -6.83 14.55 -3.51
N TYR A 40 -6.75 13.29 -3.11
CA TYR A 40 -7.89 12.45 -2.76
C TYR A 40 -8.72 13.06 -1.62
N LEU A 41 -8.09 13.42 -0.50
CA LEU A 41 -8.76 14.05 0.64
C LEU A 41 -9.40 15.38 0.27
N THR A 42 -8.72 16.18 -0.56
CA THR A 42 -9.27 17.46 -1.03
C THR A 42 -10.52 17.24 -1.88
N PHE A 43 -10.50 16.25 -2.78
CA PHE A 43 -11.64 15.89 -3.62
C PHE A 43 -12.82 15.39 -2.78
N VAL A 44 -12.58 14.45 -1.86
CA VAL A 44 -13.59 13.83 -1.01
C VAL A 44 -14.19 14.82 -0.03
N LEU A 45 -13.40 15.67 0.62
CA LEU A 45 -13.91 16.57 1.67
C LEU A 45 -14.54 17.85 1.12
N LYS A 46 -14.06 18.38 -0.02
CA LYS A 46 -14.59 19.64 -0.59
C LYS A 46 -15.54 19.40 -1.75
N LEU A 47 -15.13 18.58 -2.71
CA LEU A 47 -15.85 18.42 -3.96
C LEU A 47 -17.07 17.52 -3.78
N GLY A 48 -16.91 16.38 -3.10
CA GLY A 48 -17.99 15.43 -2.84
C GLY A 48 -19.23 16.06 -2.16
N PRO A 49 -19.11 16.75 -1.01
CA PRO A 49 -20.27 17.34 -0.32
C PRO A 49 -20.91 18.46 -1.12
N THR A 50 -20.13 19.16 -1.96
CA THR A 50 -20.65 20.23 -2.83
C THR A 50 -21.51 19.65 -3.96
N PHE A 51 -21.10 18.52 -4.54
CA PHE A 51 -21.91 17.80 -5.54
C PHE A 51 -23.16 17.16 -4.94
N MET A 52 -23.07 16.61 -3.73
CA MET A 52 -24.20 16.03 -2.99
C MET A 52 -25.28 17.03 -2.61
N LYS A 53 -24.95 18.30 -2.36
CA LYS A 53 -25.94 19.32 -1.96
C LYS A 53 -27.03 19.55 -3.03
N THR A 54 -26.79 19.14 -4.27
CA THR A 54 -27.65 19.47 -5.41
C THR A 54 -28.26 18.22 -6.08
N ARG A 55 -28.01 17.01 -5.55
CA ARG A 55 -28.39 15.73 -6.16
C ARG A 55 -28.94 14.76 -5.12
N GLU A 56 -30.01 14.05 -5.47
CA GLU A 56 -30.52 12.93 -4.69
C GLU A 56 -29.54 11.74 -4.69
N PRO A 57 -29.48 10.95 -3.61
CA PRO A 57 -28.50 9.88 -3.45
C PRO A 57 -28.63 8.83 -4.56
N ILE A 58 -27.53 8.61 -5.28
CA ILE A 58 -27.46 7.60 -6.34
C ILE A 58 -27.39 6.22 -5.68
N ASN A 59 -28.24 5.28 -6.09
CA ASN A 59 -28.22 3.92 -5.56
C ASN A 59 -27.08 3.10 -6.19
N ILE A 60 -25.86 3.30 -5.71
CA ILE A 60 -24.64 2.60 -6.13
C ILE A 60 -24.37 1.31 -5.36
N LYS A 61 -25.39 0.77 -4.67
CA LYS A 61 -25.29 -0.42 -3.81
C LYS A 61 -24.66 -1.63 -4.51
N TYR A 62 -25.07 -1.90 -5.75
CA TYR A 62 -24.56 -3.05 -6.50
C TYR A 62 -23.12 -2.87 -6.98
N ILE A 63 -22.75 -1.63 -7.34
CA ILE A 63 -21.37 -1.29 -7.74
C ILE A 63 -20.43 -1.43 -6.54
N MET A 64 -20.85 -0.89 -5.38
CA MET A 64 -20.10 -1.01 -4.13
C MET A 64 -19.96 -2.47 -3.68
N LEU A 65 -21.02 -3.27 -3.82
CA LEU A 65 -20.95 -4.71 -3.52
C LEU A 65 -19.94 -5.43 -4.41
N PHE A 66 -19.99 -5.20 -5.72
CA PHE A 66 -19.04 -5.80 -6.67
C PHE A 66 -17.60 -5.38 -6.39
N TYR A 67 -17.39 -4.10 -6.08
CA TYR A 67 -16.09 -3.55 -5.73
C TYR A 67 -15.48 -4.23 -4.50
N ASN A 68 -16.23 -4.26 -3.39
CA ASN A 68 -15.80 -4.92 -2.15
C ASN A 68 -15.51 -6.42 -2.37
N LEU A 69 -16.31 -7.11 -3.20
CA LEU A 69 -16.06 -8.51 -3.54
C LEU A 69 -14.73 -8.68 -4.29
N MET A 70 -14.46 -7.83 -5.28
CA MET A 70 -13.20 -7.89 -6.03
C MET A 70 -11.99 -7.60 -5.14
N GLN A 71 -12.11 -6.67 -4.20
CA GLN A 71 -11.08 -6.35 -3.22
C GLN A 71 -10.81 -7.51 -2.26
N VAL A 72 -11.85 -8.20 -1.78
CA VAL A 72 -11.69 -9.42 -0.96
C VAL A 72 -11.00 -10.52 -1.76
N VAL A 73 -11.37 -10.72 -3.02
CA VAL A 73 -10.72 -11.71 -3.91
C VAL A 73 -9.25 -11.36 -4.13
N PHE A 74 -8.93 -10.10 -4.39
CA PHE A 74 -7.55 -9.66 -4.61
C PHE A 74 -6.69 -9.81 -3.35
N ASN A 75 -7.19 -9.37 -2.19
CA ASN A 75 -6.46 -9.49 -0.92
C ASN A 75 -6.28 -10.95 -0.49
N SER A 76 -7.30 -11.79 -0.68
CA SER A 76 -7.19 -13.22 -0.39
C SER A 76 -6.23 -13.91 -1.35
N TYR A 77 -6.18 -13.51 -2.62
CA TYR A 77 -5.19 -14.01 -3.58
C TYR A 77 -3.75 -13.71 -3.13
N ILE A 78 -3.44 -12.47 -2.71
CA ILE A 78 -2.10 -12.10 -2.21
C ILE A 78 -1.75 -12.93 -0.97
N LEU A 79 -2.70 -13.10 -0.06
CA LEU A 79 -2.52 -13.88 1.17
C LEU A 79 -2.22 -15.34 0.84
N VAL A 80 -3.06 -15.97 0.01
CA VAL A 80 -2.89 -17.38 -0.41
C VAL A 80 -1.56 -17.56 -1.15
N TYR A 81 -1.18 -16.62 -2.00
CA TYR A 81 0.10 -16.63 -2.71
C TYR A 81 1.29 -16.67 -1.72
N GLN A 82 1.25 -15.87 -0.65
CA GLN A 82 2.31 -15.92 0.37
C GLN A 82 2.32 -17.24 1.16
N PHE A 83 1.16 -17.81 1.48
CA PHE A 83 1.09 -19.07 2.24
C PHE A 83 1.50 -20.30 1.42
N ILE A 84 1.25 -20.31 0.11
CA ILE A 84 1.61 -21.43 -0.77
C ILE A 84 3.09 -21.37 -1.18
N THR A 85 3.70 -20.18 -1.22
CA THR A 85 5.10 -20.03 -1.62
C THR A 85 6.01 -20.80 -0.65
N PRO A 86 6.77 -21.82 -1.12
CA PRO A 86 7.59 -22.65 -0.26
C PRO A 86 8.61 -21.82 0.51
N GLU A 87 8.85 -22.19 1.77
CA GLU A 87 9.77 -21.53 2.70
C GLU A 87 9.40 -20.10 3.13
N LEU A 88 8.47 -19.42 2.46
CA LEU A 88 8.09 -18.05 2.78
C LEU A 88 7.42 -17.91 4.15
N PRO A 89 6.44 -18.75 4.56
CA PRO A 89 5.81 -18.65 5.87
C PRO A 89 6.81 -18.96 7.00
N SER A 90 7.65 -19.97 6.80
CA SER A 90 8.69 -20.34 7.77
C SER A 90 9.78 -19.27 7.86
N TYR A 91 10.13 -18.62 6.74
CA TYR A 91 11.05 -17.48 6.74
C TYR A 91 10.45 -16.29 7.51
N LEU A 92 9.21 -15.91 7.21
CA LEU A 92 8.52 -14.84 7.93
C LEU A 92 8.45 -15.11 9.43
N TRP A 93 8.16 -16.35 9.86
CA TRP A 93 8.10 -16.70 11.27
C TRP A 93 9.46 -16.62 11.97
N ASN A 94 10.52 -17.13 11.34
CA ASN A 94 11.86 -17.17 11.94
C ASN A 94 12.57 -15.81 11.93
N TYR A 95 12.34 -14.99 10.90
CA TYR A 95 12.96 -13.67 10.74
C TYR A 95 12.01 -12.51 11.10
N SER A 96 10.88 -12.80 11.75
CA SER A 96 9.90 -11.79 12.19
C SER A 96 10.52 -10.77 13.15
N CYS A 97 11.34 -11.24 14.10
CA CYS A 97 11.92 -10.41 15.16
C CYS A 97 13.38 -9.98 14.90
N TYR A 98 14.07 -10.62 13.96
CA TYR A 98 15.44 -10.28 13.59
C TYR A 98 15.59 -10.32 12.07
N PRO A 99 15.91 -9.17 11.43
CA PRO A 99 16.08 -9.13 9.98
C PRO A 99 17.29 -9.97 9.57
N ASP A 100 17.12 -10.74 8.50
CA ASP A 100 18.21 -11.57 7.95
C ASP A 100 19.36 -10.68 7.47
N SER A 101 20.45 -10.65 8.25
CA SER A 101 21.65 -9.88 7.93
C SER A 101 22.56 -10.57 6.89
N THR A 102 22.24 -11.79 6.47
CA THR A 102 23.12 -12.60 5.61
C THR A 102 22.83 -12.47 4.12
N GLY A 103 21.66 -11.96 3.73
CA GLY A 103 21.29 -11.79 2.31
C GLY A 103 21.25 -13.10 1.53
N THR A 104 21.16 -14.24 2.22
CA THR A 104 21.35 -15.57 1.63
C THR A 104 20.11 -16.01 0.82
N LYS A 105 18.94 -15.42 1.10
CA LYS A 105 17.65 -15.77 0.48
C LYS A 105 17.05 -14.65 -0.38
N ASN A 106 17.84 -14.09 -1.29
CA ASN A 106 17.41 -13.00 -2.19
C ASN A 106 16.11 -13.27 -2.96
N TYR A 107 15.83 -14.53 -3.35
CA TYR A 107 14.58 -14.89 -4.01
C TYR A 107 13.35 -14.69 -3.09
N ILE A 108 13.42 -15.10 -1.83
CA ILE A 108 12.32 -14.97 -0.86
C ILE A 108 12.04 -13.48 -0.60
N THR A 109 13.10 -12.69 -0.42
CA THR A 109 13.00 -11.23 -0.27
C THR A 109 12.34 -10.57 -1.49
N GLN A 110 12.64 -11.03 -2.71
CA GLN A 110 11.98 -10.55 -3.92
C GLN A 110 10.48 -10.87 -3.96
N GLU A 111 10.07 -12.07 -3.56
CA GLU A 111 8.65 -12.43 -3.50
C GLU A 111 7.90 -11.63 -2.42
N LEU A 112 8.56 -11.33 -1.29
CA LEU A 112 8.01 -10.41 -0.28
C LEU A 112 7.83 -9.00 -0.84
N HIS A 113 8.84 -8.46 -1.53
CA HIS A 113 8.72 -7.15 -2.16
C HIS A 113 7.54 -7.12 -3.13
N LYS A 114 7.37 -8.14 -4.00
CA LYS A 114 6.22 -8.24 -4.92
C LYS A 114 4.90 -8.19 -4.17
N ALA A 115 4.77 -9.00 -3.12
CA ALA A 115 3.56 -9.02 -2.29
C ALA A 115 3.30 -7.67 -1.62
N SER A 116 4.33 -7.01 -1.09
CA SER A 116 4.23 -5.67 -0.50
C SER A 116 3.80 -4.61 -1.53
N TRP A 117 4.25 -4.70 -2.78
CA TRP A 117 3.82 -3.81 -3.84
C TRP A 117 2.35 -4.01 -4.22
N TYR A 118 1.93 -5.26 -4.45
CA TYR A 118 0.52 -5.57 -4.72
C TYR A 118 -0.39 -5.12 -3.57
N PHE A 119 0.04 -5.31 -2.31
CA PHE A 119 -0.68 -4.84 -1.15
C PHE A 119 -0.78 -3.31 -1.10
N SER A 120 0.31 -2.60 -1.43
CA SER A 120 0.33 -1.13 -1.49
C SER A 120 -0.66 -0.60 -2.55
N VAL A 121 -0.74 -1.26 -3.71
CA VAL A 121 -1.73 -0.95 -4.74
C VAL A 121 -3.15 -1.23 -4.23
N SER A 122 -3.39 -2.35 -3.53
CA SER A 122 -4.70 -2.59 -2.92
C SER A 122 -5.10 -1.47 -1.97
N LYS A 123 -4.18 -0.94 -1.16
CA LYS A 123 -4.48 0.17 -0.24
C LYS A 123 -4.88 1.45 -0.96
N ILE A 124 -4.33 1.72 -2.14
CA ILE A 124 -4.74 2.84 -2.98
C ILE A 124 -6.17 2.59 -3.51
N MET A 125 -6.49 1.35 -3.89
CA MET A 125 -7.84 0.97 -4.30
C MET A 125 -8.82 1.12 -3.13
N ASP A 126 -8.49 0.71 -1.90
CA ASP A 126 -9.34 0.88 -0.72
C ASP A 126 -9.77 2.35 -0.50
N LEU A 127 -8.95 3.33 -0.93
CA LEU A 127 -9.34 4.74 -0.84
C LEU A 127 -10.60 5.02 -1.66
N PHE A 128 -10.77 4.42 -2.84
CA PHE A 128 -11.93 4.68 -3.70
C PHE A 128 -13.28 4.34 -3.03
N ASP A 129 -13.31 3.46 -2.03
CA ASP A 129 -14.52 3.16 -1.26
C ASP A 129 -15.13 4.40 -0.60
N THR A 130 -14.32 5.38 -0.16
CA THR A 130 -14.88 6.59 0.48
C THR A 130 -15.54 7.53 -0.53
N VAL A 131 -15.20 7.45 -1.82
CA VAL A 131 -15.88 8.19 -2.89
C VAL A 131 -17.30 7.67 -3.08
N SER A 132 -17.51 6.37 -2.84
CA SER A 132 -18.80 5.70 -3.01
C SER A 132 -19.79 5.99 -1.87
N ILE A 133 -19.33 6.60 -0.78
CA ILE A 133 -20.17 7.08 0.32
C ILE A 133 -20.56 8.55 0.08
N LEU A 134 -19.85 9.22 -0.84
CA LEU A 134 -20.06 10.61 -1.24
C LEU A 134 -20.91 10.77 -2.51
#